data_AF-A0A392PTA6-F1
#
_entry.id   AF-A0A392PTA6-F1
#
_cell.length_a   1.000
_cell.length_b   1.000
_cell.length_c   1.000
_cell.angle_alpha   90.00
_cell.angle_beta   90.00
_cell.angle_gamma   90.00
#
_symmetry.space_group_name_H-M   'P 1'
#
loop_
_entity.id
_entity.type
_entity.pdbx_description
1 polymer ?
#
loop_
_entity_poly.entity_id
_entity_poly.type
_entity_poly.pdbx_seq_one_letter_code
_entity_poly.pdbx_strand_id
1 'polypeptide(L)'
;MASASSSVPVAENPINHMDLPPIASVGKSLIWTGDVMKFNLSLLKFCFERTVDFESLKANDFDIEEPFVNQAWKRYFEMLNGPIYANMVKEFWMKSYVFDAVSARMEEEQLVLKDTSLKGKSREEMGLKVFNGT
;
A
#
# COMPACT_ATOMS: atom_id res chain seq x y z
N MET A 1 -43.16 -6.13 -21.87
CA MET A 1 -43.20 -6.25 -20.40
C MET A 1 -41.90 -5.67 -19.87
N ALA A 2 -41.97 -4.53 -19.19
CA ALA A 2 -40.81 -3.82 -18.65
C ALA A 2 -40.49 -4.36 -17.25
N SER A 3 -39.24 -4.74 -17.00
CA SER A 3 -38.77 -5.15 -15.67
C SER A 3 -38.11 -3.94 -15.01
N ALA A 4 -38.68 -3.50 -13.90
CA ALA A 4 -38.28 -2.29 -13.20
C ALA A 4 -36.95 -2.48 -12.45
N SER A 5 -36.02 -1.56 -12.69
CA SER A 5 -34.79 -1.41 -11.93
C SER A 5 -35.12 -0.88 -10.53
N SER A 6 -34.80 -1.64 -9.49
CA SER A 6 -34.92 -1.20 -8.10
C SER A 6 -33.64 -0.46 -7.70
N SER A 7 -33.67 0.86 -7.75
CA SER A 7 -32.66 1.72 -7.13
C SER A 7 -33.03 1.94 -5.66
N VAL A 8 -32.21 1.42 -4.75
CA VAL A 8 -32.32 1.65 -3.31
C VAL A 8 -32.07 3.15 -3.03
N PRO A 9 -32.90 3.85 -2.24
CA PRO A 9 -32.69 5.27 -1.98
C PRO A 9 -31.45 5.46 -1.10
N VAL A 10 -30.53 6.32 -1.56
CA VAL A 10 -29.40 6.80 -0.78
C VAL A 10 -29.95 7.70 0.32
N ALA A 11 -29.76 7.30 1.58
CA ALA A 11 -30.04 8.18 2.71
C ALA A 11 -29.07 9.38 2.63
N GLU A 12 -29.61 10.59 2.47
CA GLU A 12 -28.84 11.83 2.46
C GLU A 12 -28.12 11.98 3.81
N ASN A 13 -26.79 11.87 3.78
CA ASN A 13 -25.95 12.14 4.93
C ASN A 13 -25.69 13.66 4.99
N PRO A 14 -26.23 14.39 5.98
CA PRO A 14 -26.27 15.87 5.98
C PRO A 14 -24.89 16.56 6.05
N ILE A 15 -23.79 15.80 6.14
CA ILE A 15 -22.42 16.33 6.22
C ILE A 15 -21.65 16.19 4.89
N ASN A 16 -22.21 15.53 3.87
CA ASN A 16 -21.51 15.31 2.61
C ASN A 16 -21.80 16.42 1.57
N HIS A 17 -21.35 17.65 1.84
CA HIS A 17 -21.50 18.80 0.93
C HIS A 17 -20.79 18.64 -0.43
N MET A 18 -19.96 17.61 -0.61
CA MET A 18 -19.06 17.44 -1.75
C MET A 18 -19.47 16.29 -2.67
N ASP A 19 -20.64 15.68 -2.46
CA ASP A 19 -21.09 14.47 -3.20
C ASP A 19 -20.02 13.38 -3.29
N LEU A 20 -19.15 13.29 -2.26
CA LEU A 20 -18.07 12.31 -2.27
C LEU A 20 -18.70 10.92 -2.10
N PRO A 21 -18.20 9.90 -2.81
CA PRO A 21 -18.64 8.54 -2.55
C PRO A 21 -18.43 8.22 -1.06
N PRO A 22 -19.40 7.61 -0.38
CA PRO A 22 -19.24 7.26 1.02
C PRO A 22 -17.96 6.42 1.16
N ILE A 23 -17.05 6.84 2.05
CA ILE A 23 -15.91 6.00 2.45
C ILE A 23 -16.55 4.69 2.87
N ALA A 24 -16.22 3.63 2.12
CA ALA A 24 -16.94 2.36 2.07
C ALA A 24 -17.57 2.05 3.41
N SER A 25 -18.88 1.76 3.42
CA SER A 25 -19.56 1.23 4.60
C SER A 25 -18.62 0.21 5.23
N VAL A 26 -18.18 0.49 6.47
CA VAL A 26 -17.36 -0.44 7.26
C VAL A 26 -18.29 -1.59 7.62
N GLY A 27 -18.63 -2.38 6.61
CA GLY A 27 -19.54 -3.49 6.67
C GLY A 27 -18.83 -4.62 7.39
N LYS A 28 -19.60 -5.39 8.15
CA LYS A 28 -19.21 -6.64 8.80
C LYS A 28 -18.58 -7.69 7.85
N SER A 29 -18.49 -7.39 6.54
CA SER A 29 -17.99 -8.23 5.47
C SER A 29 -16.61 -7.81 4.93
N LEU A 30 -15.89 -6.88 5.57
CA LEU A 30 -14.54 -6.55 5.12
C LEU A 30 -13.61 -7.75 5.38
N ILE A 31 -13.28 -8.50 4.34
CA ILE A 31 -12.30 -9.59 4.42
C ILE A 31 -10.93 -8.95 4.49
N TRP A 32 -10.38 -8.87 5.71
CA TRP A 32 -9.02 -8.38 5.91
C TRP A 32 -8.03 -9.36 5.29
N THR A 33 -7.32 -8.90 4.26
CA THR A 33 -6.21 -9.66 3.70
C THR A 33 -5.06 -9.63 4.71
N GLY A 34 -4.62 -10.81 5.13
CA GLY A 34 -3.46 -10.97 6.01
C GLY A 34 -2.18 -10.45 5.36
N ASP A 35 -1.07 -10.54 6.08
CA ASP A 35 0.21 -10.10 5.55
C ASP A 35 0.73 -11.11 4.52
N VAL A 36 1.15 -10.58 3.37
CA VAL A 36 1.76 -11.36 2.28
C VAL A 36 3.21 -11.68 2.62
N MET A 37 3.90 -10.70 3.21
CA MET A 37 5.28 -10.84 3.67
C MET A 37 5.36 -11.71 4.93
N LYS A 38 6.37 -12.58 4.99
CA LYS A 38 6.54 -13.58 6.07
C LYS A 38 7.53 -13.17 7.17
N PHE A 39 7.81 -11.88 7.30
CA PHE A 39 8.73 -11.36 8.31
C PHE A 39 8.00 -10.36 9.22
N ASN A 40 8.55 -10.06 10.39
CA ASN A 40 7.91 -9.15 11.32
C ASN A 40 8.03 -7.69 10.85
N LEU A 41 6.97 -6.88 11.06
CA LEU A 41 6.93 -5.44 10.75
C LEU A 41 8.14 -4.66 11.30
N SER A 42 8.66 -5.05 12.47
CA SER A 42 9.83 -4.43 13.11
C SER A 42 11.14 -4.57 12.31
N LEU A 43 11.22 -5.56 11.41
CA LEU A 43 12.37 -5.76 10.55
C LEU A 43 12.42 -4.75 9.39
N LEU A 44 11.30 -4.10 9.07
CA LEU A 44 11.27 -3.03 8.07
C LEU A 44 11.93 -1.76 8.61
N LYS A 45 13.02 -1.36 7.97
CA LYS A 45 13.65 -0.05 8.16
C LYS A 45 12.96 0.95 7.25
N PHE A 46 12.39 1.99 7.85
CA PHE A 46 11.75 3.08 7.12
C PHE A 46 12.77 4.18 6.90
N CYS A 47 13.02 4.51 5.64
CA CYS A 47 13.85 5.62 5.23
C CYS A 47 12.94 6.73 4.73
N PHE A 48 13.19 7.96 5.16
CA PHE A 48 12.51 9.14 4.66
C PHE A 48 13.52 10.21 4.34
N GLU A 49 13.15 11.08 3.40
CA GLU A 49 13.94 12.23 3.04
C GLU A 49 13.39 13.46 3.76
N ARG A 50 14.29 14.30 4.25
CA ARG A 50 13.97 15.62 4.80
C ARG A 50 14.21 16.66 3.72
N THR A 51 13.41 17.73 3.70
CA THR A 51 13.61 18.88 2.82
C THR A 51 15.04 19.45 2.95
N VAL A 52 15.54 19.52 4.18
CA VAL A 52 16.94 19.82 4.48
C VAL A 52 17.42 18.85 5.55
N ASP A 53 18.46 18.08 5.23
CA ASP A 53 19.06 17.12 6.15
C ASP A 53 20.40 17.66 6.68
N PHE A 54 20.34 18.44 7.76
CA PHE A 54 21.53 19.02 8.39
C PHE A 54 22.46 17.95 8.97
N GLU A 55 21.94 16.80 9.41
CA GLU A 55 22.76 15.70 9.92
C GLU A 55 23.62 15.08 8.81
N SER A 56 23.01 14.83 7.64
CA SER A 56 23.71 14.34 6.45
C SER A 56 24.74 15.35 5.95
N LEU A 57 24.37 16.63 5.86
CA LEU A 57 25.31 17.69 5.45
C LEU A 57 26.52 17.77 6.38
N LYS A 58 26.29 17.76 7.70
CA LYS A 58 27.36 17.77 8.70
C LYS A 58 28.24 16.53 8.64
N ALA A 59 27.66 15.36 8.38
CA ALA A 59 28.42 14.10 8.18
C ALA A 59 29.31 14.12 6.92
N ASN A 60 29.07 15.05 5.99
CA ASN A 60 29.86 15.28 4.79
C ASN A 60 30.69 16.59 4.85
N ASP A 61 31.05 17.04 6.05
CA ASP A 61 31.86 18.24 6.30
C ASP A 61 31.21 19.58 5.90
N PHE A 62 29.87 19.62 5.75
CA PHE A 62 29.09 20.84 5.53
C PHE A 62 28.26 21.21 6.78
N ASP A 63 28.88 21.84 7.78
CA ASP A 63 28.17 22.32 8.98
C ASP A 63 27.58 23.72 8.77
N ILE A 64 26.37 23.78 8.24
CA ILE A 64 25.67 25.03 7.89
C ILE A 64 24.33 25.20 8.63
N GLU A 65 24.05 24.44 9.69
CA GLU A 65 22.77 24.50 10.40
C GLU A 65 22.57 25.85 11.12
N GLU A 66 23.63 26.39 11.72
CA GLU A 66 23.58 27.58 12.58
C GLU A 66 22.95 28.82 11.91
N PRO A 67 23.31 29.21 10.67
CA PRO A 67 22.64 30.31 9.96
C PRO A 67 21.11 30.18 9.84
N PHE A 68 20.59 28.97 9.67
CA PHE A 68 19.14 28.73 9.54
C PHE A 68 18.43 28.69 10.89
N VAL A 69 19.12 28.21 11.94
CA VAL A 69 18.63 28.28 13.32
C VAL A 69 18.52 29.73 13.77
N ASN A 70 19.54 30.55 13.49
CA ASN A 70 19.55 31.98 13.83
C ASN A 70 18.45 32.77 13.13
N GLN A 71 17.98 32.31 11.96
CA GLN A 71 16.86 32.89 11.23
C GLN A 71 15.50 32.29 11.61
N ALA A 72 15.45 31.34 12.55
CA ALA A 72 14.25 30.60 12.95
C ALA A 72 13.59 29.80 11.81
N TRP A 73 14.35 29.40 10.78
CA TRP A 73 13.84 28.62 9.65
C TRP A 73 13.62 27.13 9.98
N LYS A 74 14.16 26.65 11.10
CA LYS A 74 14.03 25.24 11.51
C LYS A 74 12.57 24.78 11.56
N ARG A 75 11.68 25.61 12.12
CA ARG A 75 10.24 25.33 12.18
C ARG A 75 9.58 25.30 10.79
N TYR A 76 10.06 26.12 9.86
CA TYR A 76 9.57 26.13 8.49
C TYR A 76 9.94 24.83 7.76
N PHE A 77 11.18 24.35 7.90
CA PHE A 77 11.59 23.07 7.34
C PHE A 77 10.86 21.88 7.95
N GLU A 78 10.64 21.88 9.27
CA GLU A 78 9.83 20.87 9.95
C GLU A 78 8.39 20.84 9.40
N MET A 79 7.80 22.01 9.15
CA MET A 79 6.47 22.10 8.54
C MET A 79 6.45 21.56 7.10
N LEU A 80 7.48 21.83 6.29
CA LEU A 80 7.57 21.32 4.92
C LEU A 80 7.67 19.79 4.84
N ASN A 81 8.35 19.17 5.80
CA ASN A 81 8.43 17.70 5.87
C ASN A 81 7.05 17.05 6.11
N GLY A 82 6.15 17.76 6.79
CA GLY A 82 4.80 17.29 7.10
C GLY A 82 4.78 16.07 8.03
N PRO A 83 3.59 15.50 8.30
CA PRO A 83 3.47 14.28 9.07
C PRO A 83 3.99 13.07 8.28
N ILE A 84 4.82 12.25 8.92
CA ILE A 84 5.37 11.03 8.34
C ILE A 84 4.62 9.82 8.91
N TYR A 85 3.87 9.13 8.07
CA TYR A 85 3.06 7.95 8.45
C TYR A 85 3.84 6.64 8.29
N ALA A 86 4.96 6.50 9.00
CA ALA A 86 5.87 5.36 8.84
C ALA A 86 5.17 4.00 9.03
N ASN A 87 4.29 3.86 10.03
CA ASN A 87 3.57 2.60 10.27
C ASN A 87 2.62 2.26 9.12
N MET A 88 1.90 3.24 8.59
CA MET A 88 1.01 3.03 7.44
C MET A 88 1.80 2.52 6.22
N VAL A 89 2.97 3.11 5.95
CA VAL A 89 3.82 2.66 4.85
C VAL A 89 4.35 1.24 5.10
N LYS A 90 4.80 0.93 6.32
CA LYS A 90 5.27 -0.43 6.65
C LYS A 90 4.14 -1.46 6.53
N GLU A 91 2.96 -1.16 7.05
CA GLU A 91 1.78 -2.03 6.94
C GLU A 91 1.33 -2.22 5.49
N PHE A 92 1.40 -1.16 4.68
CA PHE A 92 1.17 -1.25 3.23
C PHE A 92 2.12 -2.25 2.60
N TRP A 93 3.43 -2.16 2.88
CA TRP A 93 4.42 -3.08 2.32
C TRP A 93 4.25 -4.53 2.81
N MET A 94 3.84 -4.73 4.06
CA MET A 94 3.51 -6.07 4.59
C MET A 94 2.38 -6.75 3.81
N LYS A 95 1.44 -5.95 3.29
CA LYS A 95 0.26 -6.41 2.54
C LYS A 95 0.44 -6.37 1.02
N SER A 96 1.48 -5.68 0.55
CA SER A 96 1.76 -5.56 -0.87
C SER A 96 2.16 -6.91 -1.48
N TYR A 97 1.70 -7.15 -2.70
CA TYR A 97 2.06 -8.31 -3.51
C TYR A 97 2.33 -7.84 -4.93
N VAL A 98 3.48 -8.22 -5.48
CA VAL A 98 3.81 -8.01 -6.89
C VAL A 98 3.52 -9.30 -7.63
N PHE A 99 2.68 -9.23 -8.65
CA PHE A 99 2.38 -10.35 -9.52
C PHE A 99 3.33 -10.33 -10.72
N ASP A 100 4.47 -11.02 -10.59
CA ASP A 100 5.49 -11.15 -11.62
C ASP A 100 5.55 -12.59 -12.19
N ALA A 101 6.42 -12.81 -13.18
CA ALA A 101 6.56 -14.12 -13.82
C ALA A 101 7.01 -15.20 -12.83
N VAL A 102 7.80 -14.83 -11.80
CA VAL A 102 8.31 -15.76 -10.79
C VAL A 102 7.19 -16.14 -9.83
N SER A 103 6.39 -15.17 -9.39
CA SER A 103 5.24 -15.38 -8.52
C SER A 103 4.16 -16.19 -9.21
N ALA A 104 3.91 -15.95 -10.51
CA ALA A 104 3.01 -16.75 -11.33
C ALA A 104 3.48 -18.21 -11.41
N ARG A 105 4.77 -18.45 -11.70
CA ARG A 105 5.34 -19.81 -11.75
C ARG A 105 5.29 -20.50 -10.38
N MET A 106 5.65 -19.81 -9.30
CA MET A 106 5.60 -20.37 -7.95
C MET A 106 4.17 -20.77 -7.55
N GLU A 107 3.16 -20.02 -7.97
CA GLU A 107 1.75 -20.35 -7.72
C GLU A 107 1.34 -21.66 -8.43
N GLU A 108 1.75 -21.84 -9.70
CA GLU A 108 1.54 -23.09 -10.44
C GLU A 108 2.24 -24.27 -9.77
N GLU A 109 3.52 -24.12 -9.44
CA GLU A 109 4.31 -25.15 -8.78
C GLU A 109 3.71 -25.57 -7.44
N GLN A 110 3.22 -24.62 -6.63
CA GLN A 110 2.56 -24.93 -5.36
C GLN A 110 1.22 -25.64 -5.53
N LEU A 111 0.45 -25.33 -6.57
CA LEU A 111 -0.78 -26.05 -6.88
C LEU A 111 -0.50 -27.46 -7.36
N VAL A 112 0.47 -27.64 -8.25
CA VAL A 112 0.90 -28.97 -8.72
C VAL A 112 1.46 -29.83 -7.58
N LEU A 113 2.15 -29.20 -6.61
CA LEU A 113 2.62 -29.90 -5.41
C LEU A 113 1.47 -30.39 -4.52
N LYS A 114 0.39 -29.61 -4.41
CA LYS A 114 -0.81 -29.99 -3.66
C LYS A 114 -1.68 -31.02 -4.40
N ASP A 115 -1.78 -30.88 -5.71
CA ASP A 115 -2.52 -31.78 -6.59
C ASP A 115 -1.69 -32.14 -7.83
N THR A 116 -1.11 -33.34 -7.79
CA THR A 116 -0.25 -33.87 -8.85
C THR A 116 -0.98 -34.05 -10.18
N SER A 117 -2.32 -34.10 -10.18
CA SER A 117 -3.13 -34.21 -11.41
C SER A 117 -3.15 -32.95 -12.26
N LEU A 118 -2.70 -31.82 -11.70
CA LEU A 118 -2.63 -30.53 -12.40
C LEU A 118 -1.35 -30.37 -13.23
N LYS A 119 -0.41 -31.33 -13.15
CA LYS A 119 0.86 -31.26 -13.88
C LYS A 119 0.62 -31.21 -15.40
N GLY A 120 1.16 -30.16 -16.04
CA GLY A 120 1.07 -29.97 -17.49
C GLY A 120 -0.20 -29.28 -17.99
N LYS A 121 -1.13 -28.90 -17.10
CA LYS A 121 -2.28 -28.06 -17.44
C LYS A 121 -1.87 -26.58 -17.57
N SER A 122 -2.65 -25.81 -18.32
CA SER A 122 -2.53 -24.36 -18.40
C SER A 122 -3.03 -23.68 -17.12
N ARG A 123 -2.64 -22.41 -16.89
CA ARG A 123 -3.07 -21.62 -15.72
C ARG A 123 -4.60 -21.55 -15.61
N GLU A 124 -5.28 -21.34 -16.73
CA GLU A 124 -6.74 -21.24 -16.80
C GLU A 124 -7.40 -22.57 -16.38
N GLU A 125 -6.86 -23.70 -16.82
CA GLU A 125 -7.34 -25.04 -16.45
C GLU A 125 -7.06 -25.39 -14.98
N MET A 126 -6.04 -24.77 -14.37
CA MET A 126 -5.77 -24.84 -12.92
C MET A 126 -6.66 -23.88 -12.11
N GLY A 127 -7.51 -23.07 -12.75
CA GLY A 127 -8.32 -22.05 -12.10
C GLY A 127 -7.53 -20.81 -11.65
N LEU A 128 -6.31 -20.63 -12.18
CA LEU A 128 -5.45 -19.49 -11.90
C LEU A 128 -5.71 -18.33 -12.87
N LYS A 129 -5.42 -17.11 -12.39
CA LYS A 129 -5.44 -15.93 -13.26
C LYS A 129 -4.38 -16.05 -14.35
N VAL A 130 -4.75 -15.69 -15.57
CA VAL A 130 -3.84 -15.58 -16.71
C VAL A 130 -2.73 -14.58 -16.37
N PHE A 131 -1.48 -14.97 -16.62
CA PHE A 131 -0.34 -14.08 -16.48
C PHE A 131 -0.09 -13.40 -17.84
N ASN A 132 -0.38 -12.11 -17.93
CA ASN A 132 -0.22 -11.34 -19.18
C ASN A 132 1.14 -10.63 -19.29
N GLY A 133 2.02 -10.78 -18.29
CA GLY A 133 3.36 -10.19 -18.29
C GLY A 133 3.42 -8.66 -18.19
N THR A 134 4.63 -8.22 -17.85
CA THR A 134 5.27 -6.96 -18.23
C THR A 134 6.73 -7.27 -18.52
#